data_AF-A0A537YRH3-F1
#
_entry.id   AF-A0A537YRH3-F1
#
_cell.length_a   1.000
_cell.length_b   1.000
_cell.length_c   1.000
_cell.angle_alpha   90.00
_cell.angle_beta   90.00
_cell.angle_gamma   90.00
#
_symmetry.space_group_name_H-M   'P 1'
#
loop_
_entity.id
_entity.type
_entity.pdbx_description
1 polymer ?
#
loop_
_entity_poly.entity_id
_entity_poly.type
_entity_poly.pdbx_seq_one_letter_code
_entity_poly.pdbx_strand_id
1 'polypeptide(L)' 'MGITARVTRVALRKGVFEGSRGWLVLGLTGLALRLAGRLVRSSPEVVFETKLKPGQAIEIRARKAPKR' A
#
# COMPACT_ATOMS: atom_id res chain seq x y z
N MET A 1 -3.56 -11.74 12.93
CA MET A 1 -4.46 -10.57 12.76
C MET A 1 -3.88 -9.38 13.51
N GLY A 2 -3.48 -8.31 12.83
CA GLY A 2 -2.82 -7.15 13.44
C GLY A 2 -3.77 -6.25 14.24
N ILE A 3 -3.21 -5.51 15.20
CA ILE A 3 -3.90 -4.56 16.10
C ILE A 3 -4.74 -3.54 15.33
N THR A 4 -4.23 -3.07 14.18
CA THR A 4 -4.92 -2.11 13.30
C THR A 4 -6.30 -2.60 12.84
N ALA A 5 -6.44 -3.90 12.54
CA ALA A 5 -7.71 -4.47 12.09
C ALA A 5 -8.78 -4.51 13.20
N ARG A 6 -8.37 -4.64 14.47
CA ARG A 6 -9.29 -4.58 15.62
C ARG A 6 -9.77 -3.15 15.85
N VAL A 7 -8.87 -2.18 15.77
CA VAL A 7 -9.18 -0.75 15.92
C VAL A 7 -10.15 -0.29 14.83
N THR A 8 -9.92 -0.64 13.56
CA THR A 8 -10.83 -0.29 12.46
C THR A 8 -12.23 -0.87 12.66
N ARG A 9 -12.34 -2.13 13.14
CA ARG A 9 -13.63 -2.78 13.39
C ARG A 9 -14.41 -2.11 14.53
N VAL A 10 -13.73 -1.73 15.62
CA VAL A 10 -14.38 -1.03 16.75
C VAL A 10 -14.78 0.39 16.37
N ALA A 11 -13.92 1.12 15.67
CA ALA A 11 -14.21 2.47 15.20
C ALA A 11 -15.38 2.52 14.21
N LEU A 12 -15.46 1.57 13.27
CA LEU A 12 -16.61 1.44 12.36
C LEU A 12 -17.89 1.08 13.12
N ARG A 13 -17.81 0.18 14.12
CA ARG A 13 -18.98 -0.20 14.92
C ARG A 13 -19.51 0.98 15.73
N LYS A 14 -18.64 1.73 16.41
CA LYS A 14 -19.03 2.92 17.20
C LYS A 14 -19.42 4.12 16.32
N GLY A 15 -18.77 4.33 15.18
CA GLY A 15 -19.13 5.40 14.25
C GLY A 15 -20.47 5.18 13.56
N VAL A 16 -20.77 3.95 13.12
CA VAL A 16 -21.98 3.62 12.36
C VAL A 16 -23.18 3.34 13.26
N PHE A 17 -23.00 2.65 14.40
CA PHE A 17 -24.13 2.29 15.28
C PHE A 17 -24.39 3.30 16.41
N GLU A 18 -23.39 4.08 16.83
CA GLU A 18 -23.49 5.03 17.96
C GLU A 18 -23.64 6.49 17.47
N GLY A 19 -23.68 6.73 16.15
CA GLY A 19 -23.93 8.06 15.56
C GLY A 19 -22.77 9.07 15.70
N SER A 20 -21.61 8.64 16.17
CA SER A 20 -20.49 9.54 16.47
C SER A 20 -19.63 9.83 15.24
N ARG A 21 -19.72 11.07 14.73
CA ARG A 21 -18.99 11.55 13.54
C ARG A 21 -17.46 11.37 13.67
N GLY A 22 -16.89 11.57 14.85
CA GLY A 22 -15.44 11.44 15.07
C GLY A 22 -14.92 10.01 14.87
N TRP A 23 -15.66 9.01 15.38
CA TRP A 23 -15.31 7.60 15.21
C TRP A 23 -15.49 7.12 13.77
N LEU A 24 -16.46 7.68 13.06
CA LEU A 24 -16.70 7.42 11.64
C LEU A 24 -15.54 7.92 10.77
N VAL A 25 -15.05 9.14 11.03
CA VAL A 25 -13.88 9.70 10.33
C VAL A 25 -12.64 8.83 10.55
N LEU A 26 -12.34 8.44 11.79
CA LEU A 26 -11.21 7.56 12.08
C LEU A 26 -11.32 6.18 11.40
N GLY A 27 -12.53 5.62 11.37
CA GLY A 27 -12.82 4.37 10.66
C GLY A 27 -12.61 4.48 9.14
N LEU A 28 -13.09 5.55 8.53
CA LEU A 28 -12.92 5.85 7.10
C LEU A 28 -11.45 6.08 6.74
N THR A 29 -10.72 6.87 7.53
CA THR A 29 -9.29 7.13 7.30
C THR A 29 -8.47 5.84 7.38
N GLY A 30 -8.74 4.98 8.37
CA GLY A 30 -8.08 3.68 8.48
C GLY A 30 -8.41 2.73 7.32
N LEU A 31 -9.65 2.76 6.84
CA LEU A 31 -10.07 2.00 5.65
C LEU A 31 -9.36 2.51 4.39
N ALA A 32 -9.29 3.83 4.21
CA ALA A 32 -8.61 4.48 3.10
C ALA A 32 -7.11 4.14 3.07
N LEU A 33 -6.42 4.22 4.20
CA LEU A 33 -5.01 3.82 4.33
C LEU A 33 -4.79 2.34 4.00
N ARG A 34 -5.71 1.46 4.42
CA ARG A 34 -5.63 0.03 4.12
C ARG A 34 -5.83 -0.26 2.62
N LEU A 35 -6.73 0.46 1.98
CA LEU A 35 -6.97 0.37 0.54
C LEU A 35 -5.80 0.96 -0.25
N ALA A 36 -5.26 2.11 0.18
CA ALA A 36 -4.06 2.72 -0.39
C ALA A 36 -2.86 1.77 -0.29
N GLY A 37 -2.64 1.14 0.87
CA GLY A 37 -1.58 0.13 1.04
C GLY A 37 -1.76 -1.10 0.15
N ARG A 38 -2.99 -1.43 -0.28
CA ARG A 38 -3.24 -2.49 -1.27
C ARG A 38 -2.92 -2.03 -2.69
N LEU A 39 -3.25 -0.79 -3.05
CA LEU A 39 -2.92 -0.22 -4.36
C LEU A 39 -1.41 -0.07 -4.53
N VAL A 40 -0.71 0.42 -3.51
CA VAL A 40 0.77 0.51 -3.48
C VAL A 40 1.43 -0.88 -3.46
N ARG A 41 0.75 -1.90 -2.93
CA ARG A 41 1.19 -3.31 -2.99
C ARG A 41 0.84 -4.02 -4.29
N SER A 42 0.27 -3.34 -5.29
CA SER A 42 0.25 -3.89 -6.65
C SER A 42 1.69 -4.20 -7.00
N SER A 43 2.01 -5.49 -7.06
CA SER A 43 3.37 -5.99 -7.15
C SER A 43 4.12 -5.18 -8.20
N PRO A 44 5.30 -4.59 -7.88
CA PRO A 44 6.08 -3.92 -8.90
C PRO A 44 6.25 -4.91 -10.05
N GLU A 45 5.81 -4.50 -11.24
CA GLU A 45 5.96 -5.31 -12.44
C GLU A 45 7.45 -5.63 -12.57
N VAL A 46 7.81 -6.90 -12.45
CA VAL A 46 9.20 -7.34 -12.59
C VAL A 46 9.53 -7.27 -14.06
N VAL A 47 9.96 -6.09 -14.50
CA VAL A 47 10.33 -5.82 -15.91
C VAL A 47 11.66 -6.47 -16.30
N PHE A 48 12.50 -6.81 -15.32
CA PHE A 48 13.80 -7.45 -15.56
C PHE A 48 14.27 -8.20 -14.31
N GLU A 49 14.61 -9.48 -14.46
CA GLU A 49 15.23 -10.32 -13.43
C GLU A 49 16.40 -11.09 -14.05
N THR A 50 17.55 -11.12 -13.37
CA THR A 50 18.69 -11.92 -13.81
C THR A 50 19.52 -12.38 -12.63
N LYS A 51 20.14 -13.57 -12.76
CA LYS A 51 21.04 -14.14 -11.75
C LYS A 51 22.48 -13.91 -12.18
N LEU A 52 23.25 -13.24 -11.32
CA LEU A 52 24.67 -12.97 -11.56
C LEU A 52 25.54 -14.09 -11.02
N LYS A 53 26.57 -14.44 -11.79
CA LYS A 53 27.67 -15.31 -11.37
C LYS A 53 28.82 -14.46 -10.80
N PRO A 54 29.70 -15.04 -9.94
CA PRO A 54 30.89 -14.34 -9.45
C PRO A 54 31.71 -13.74 -10.62
N GLY A 55 32.07 -12.47 -10.50
CA GLY A 55 32.79 -11.72 -11.54
C GLY A 55 31.92 -11.06 -12.61
N GLN A 56 30.59 -11.24 -12.59
CA GLN A 56 29.69 -10.50 -13.48
C GLN A 56 29.23 -9.18 -12.84
N ALA A 57 29.07 -8.15 -13.68
CA ALA A 57 28.54 -6.85 -13.30
C ALA A 57 27.39 -6.45 -14.23
N ILE A 58 26.43 -5.70 -13.68
CA ILE A 58 25.34 -5.06 -14.44
C ILE A 58 25.52 -3.56 -14.31
N GLU A 59 25.48 -2.87 -15.43
CA GLU A 59 25.48 -1.42 -15.49
C GLU A 59 24.06 -0.93 -15.83
N ILE A 60 23.46 -0.14 -14.94
CA ILE A 60 22.15 0.47 -15.18
C ILE A 60 22.38 1.88 -15.75
N ARG A 61 21.98 2.09 -17.01
CA ARG A 61 22.06 3.41 -17.66
C ARG A 61 20.69 4.09 -17.67
N ALA A 62 20.57 5.22 -17.01
CA ALA A 62 19.37 6.04 -17.08
C ALA A 62 19.29 6.74 -18.45
N ARG A 63 18.38 6.31 -19.33
CA ARG A 63 17.99 7.08 -20.52
C ARG A 63 16.71 7.85 -20.23
N LYS A 64 16.62 9.09 -20.72
CA LYS A 64 15.36 9.84 -20.73
C LYS A 64 14.36 9.10 -21.63
N ALA A 65 13.14 8.96 -21.15
CA ALA A 65 12.05 8.38 -21.93
C ALA A 65 11.84 9.19 -23.22
N PRO A 66 11.58 8.54 -24.37
CA PRO A 66 11.26 9.26 -25.60
C PRO A 66 9.98 10.08 -25.38
N LYS A 67 10.03 11.38 -25.69
CA LYS A 67 8.81 12.20 -25.77
C LYS A 67 8.02 11.72 -26.98
N ARG A 68 6.77 11.34 -26.75
CA ARG A 68 5.80 10.97 -27.79
C ARG A 68 4.90 12.16 -28.09
#